data_AF-A0A0Z8KD09-F1
#
_entry.id   AF-A0A0Z8KD09-F1
#
_cell.length_a   1.000
_cell.length_b   1.000
_cell.length_c   1.000
_cell.angle_alpha   90.00
_cell.angle_beta   90.00
_cell.angle_gamma   90.00
#
_symmetry.space_group_name_H-M   'P 1'
#
loop_
_entity.id
_entity.type
_entity.pdbx_description
1 polymer ?
#
loop_
_entity_poly.entity_id
_entity_poly.type
_entity_poly.pdbx_seq_one_letter_code
_entity_poly.pdbx_strand_id
1 'polypeptide(L)' 'MQAALEKLQSYETVTLWVLEGNARAVAFYEKVGFRFDGVKKTVNLGAERTEYRMIFKQKERENG' A
#
# COMPACT_ATOMS: atom_id res chain seq x y z
N MET A 1 -8.55 -3.55 8.14
CA MET A 1 -8.05 -2.51 7.24
C MET A 1 -8.80 -1.19 7.38
N GLN A 2 -10.14 -1.20 7.33
CA GLN A 2 -10.98 -0.01 7.52
C GLN A 2 -10.59 0.86 8.72
N ALA A 3 -10.51 0.29 9.93
CA ALA A 3 -10.12 1.03 11.14
C ALA A 3 -8.71 1.66 11.08
N ALA A 4 -7.79 1.08 10.31
CA ALA A 4 -6.47 1.66 10.11
C ALA A 4 -6.53 2.85 9.14
N LEU A 5 -7.29 2.73 8.05
CA LEU A 5 -7.50 3.83 7.09
C LEU A 5 -8.26 5.01 7.71
N GLU A 6 -9.22 4.75 8.60
CA GLU A 6 -9.91 5.79 9.37
C GLU A 6 -8.96 6.57 10.27
N LYS A 7 -8.03 5.89 10.94
CA LYS A 7 -6.99 6.56 11.74
C LYS A 7 -6.01 7.35 10.90
N LEU A 8 -5.82 6.96 9.63
CA LEU A 8 -4.92 7.60 8.68
C LEU A 8 -5.64 8.56 7.72
N GLN A 9 -6.91 8.89 7.98
CA GLN A 9 -7.73 9.68 7.06
C GLN A 9 -7.25 11.12 6.84
N SER A 10 -6.42 11.65 7.75
CA SER A 10 -5.81 12.98 7.63
C SER A 10 -4.60 13.01 6.70
N TYR A 11 -4.06 11.84 6.31
CA TYR A 11 -2.95 11.75 5.37
C TYR A 11 -3.46 11.57 3.96
N GLU A 12 -3.03 12.42 3.04
CA GLU A 12 -3.42 12.36 1.62
C GLU A 12 -3.09 11.01 0.98
N THR A 13 -1.91 10.45 1.30
CA THR A 13 -1.44 9.18 0.76
C THR A 13 -0.97 8.25 1.87
N VAL A 14 -1.44 7.01 1.85
CA VAL A 14 -0.96 5.92 2.69
C VAL A 14 -0.15 4.95 1.82
N THR A 15 1.04 4.57 2.28
CA THR A 15 1.90 3.63 1.54
C THR A 15 2.20 2.39 2.36
N LEU A 16 2.36 1.25 1.68
CA LEU A 16 2.86 0.01 2.26
C LEU A 16 3.81 -0.69 1.30
N TRP A 17 4.62 -1.61 1.83
CA TRP A 17 5.51 -2.47 1.06
C TRP A 17 4.98 -3.89 1.07
N VAL A 18 5.00 -4.56 -0.08
CA VAL A 18 4.60 -5.97 -0.22
C VAL A 18 5.70 -6.74 -0.94
N LEU A 19 6.04 -7.91 -0.42
CA LEU A 19 7.02 -8.80 -1.03
C LEU A 19 6.59 -9.20 -2.44
N GLU A 20 7.56 -9.21 -3.35
CA GLU A 20 7.43 -9.77 -4.69
C GLU A 20 6.89 -11.20 -4.63
N GLY A 21 5.90 -11.50 -5.48
CA GLY A 21 5.27 -12.82 -5.55
C GLY A 21 4.21 -13.10 -4.47
N ASN A 22 3.99 -12.21 -3.49
CA ASN A 22 2.94 -12.41 -2.48
C ASN A 22 1.54 -12.03 -3.03
N ALA A 23 1.06 -12.81 -4.01
CA ALA A 23 -0.20 -12.56 -4.72
C ALA A 23 -1.42 -12.41 -3.79
N ARG A 24 -1.43 -13.13 -2.65
CA ARG A 24 -2.51 -13.01 -1.66
C ARG A 24 -2.55 -11.63 -1.00
N ALA A 25 -1.39 -11.12 -0.59
CA ALA A 25 -1.30 -9.79 0.02
C ALA A 25 -1.63 -8.68 -1.01
N VAL A 26 -1.12 -8.82 -2.24
CA VAL A 26 -1.44 -7.91 -3.34
C VAL A 26 -2.95 -7.85 -3.57
N ALA A 27 -3.60 -8.99 -3.79
CA ALA A 27 -5.05 -9.04 -4.01
C ALA A 27 -5.85 -8.49 -2.82
N PHE A 28 -5.38 -8.70 -1.58
CA PHE A 28 -6.01 -8.11 -0.40
C PHE A 28 -5.96 -6.58 -0.42
N TYR A 29 -4.79 -5.99 -0.66
CA TYR A 29 -4.64 -4.53 -0.68
C TYR A 29 -5.29 -3.88 -1.91
N GLU A 30 -5.29 -4.56 -3.06
CA GLU A 30 -6.01 -4.09 -4.25
C GLU A 30 -7.52 -4.00 -4.04
N LYS A 31 -8.11 -4.99 -3.35
CA LYS A 31 -9.54 -4.96 -2.96
C LYS A 31 -9.87 -3.79 -2.04
N VAL A 32 -8.91 -3.35 -1.22
CA VAL A 32 -9.04 -2.18 -0.33
C VAL A 32 -8.93 -0.87 -1.12
N GLY A 33 -8.22 -0.87 -2.26
CA GLY A 33 -8.04 0.30 -3.13
C GLY A 33 -6.58 0.73 -3.31
N PHE A 34 -5.62 0.00 -2.74
CA PHE A 34 -4.20 0.28 -2.98
C PHE A 34 -3.80 -0.11 -4.41
N ARG A 35 -2.82 0.60 -4.97
CA ARG A 35 -2.26 0.33 -6.30
C ARG A 35 -0.74 0.46 -6.27
N PHE A 36 -0.05 -0.29 -7.13
CA PHE A 36 1.39 -0.10 -7.31
C PHE A 36 1.68 1.26 -7.93
N ASP A 37 2.74 1.93 -7.46
CA ASP A 37 3.25 3.19 -8.02
C ASP A 37 4.55 3.00 -8.82
N GLY A 38 4.99 1.74 -9.00
CA GLY A 38 6.23 1.37 -9.69
C GLY A 38 7.49 1.44 -8.82
N VAL A 39 7.39 1.93 -7.57
CA VAL A 39 8.54 1.98 -6.67
C VAL A 39 8.79 0.60 -6.06
N LYS A 40 10.05 0.19 -6.07
CA LYS A 40 10.52 -1.06 -5.46
C LYS A 40 11.80 -0.83 -4.66
N LYS A 41 12.09 -1.73 -3.73
CA LYS A 41 13.36 -1.78 -3.01
C LYS A 41 13.79 -3.21 -2.75
N THR A 42 15.08 -3.42 -2.55
CA THR A 42 15.63 -4.68 -2.06
C THR A 42 15.74 -4.62 -0.53
N VAL A 43 15.32 -5.68 0.14
CA VAL A 43 15.45 -5.86 1.59
C VAL A 43 16.15 -7.20 1.87
N ASN A 44 16.95 -7.26 2.93
CA ASN A 44 17.54 -8.50 3.39
C ASN A 44 16.70 -9.09 4.53
N LEU A 45 16.03 -10.20 4.25
CA LEU A 45 15.20 -10.95 5.21
C LEU A 45 15.70 -12.41 5.30
N GLY A 46 17.01 -12.57 5.59
CA GLY A 46 17.72 -13.85 5.51
C GLY A 46 18.11 -14.25 4.08
N ALA A 47 17.58 -13.55 3.09
CA ALA A 47 17.98 -13.53 1.69
C ALA A 47 17.58 -12.17 1.10
N GLU A 48 18.20 -11.78 -0.02
CA GLU A 48 17.73 -10.62 -0.79
C GLU A 48 16.34 -10.88 -1.33
N ARG A 49 15.42 -9.95 -1.05
CA ARG A 49 14.03 -9.97 -1.52
C ARG A 49 13.68 -8.60 -2.07
N THR A 50 12.81 -8.57 -3.07
CA THR A 50 12.24 -7.33 -3.56
C THR A 50 10.89 -7.07 -2.91
N GLU A 51 10.66 -5.84 -2.50
CA GLU A 51 9.34 -5.33 -2.11
C GLU A 51 8.88 -4.27 -3.10
N TYR A 52 7.61 -4.31 -3.46
CA TYR A 52 6.92 -3.29 -4.25
C TYR A 52 6.11 -2.38 -3.32
N ARG A 53 6.12 -1.08 -3.60
CA ARG A 53 5.29 -0.13 -2.87
C ARG A 53 3.91 -0.07 -3.47
N MET A 54 2.90 -0.10 -2.60
CA MET A 54 1.53 0.20 -2.96
C MET A 54 1.08 1.48 -2.26
N ILE A 55 0.28 2.28 -2.96
CA ILE A 55 -0.24 3.56 -2.50
C ILE A 55 -1.77 3.52 -2.47
N PHE A 56 -2.35 4.17 -1.46
CA PHE A 56 -3.77 4.48 -1.36
C PHE A 56 -3.90 5.99 -1.19
N LYS A 57 -4.62 6.64 -2.11
CA LYS A 57 -4.90 8.07 -2.05
C LYS A 57 -6.27 8.29 -1.42
N GLN A 58 -6.35 9.14 -0.39
CA GLN A 58 -7.65 9.61 0.09
C GLN A 58 -8.30 10.41 -1.04
N LYS A 59 -9.61 10.24 -1.23
CA LYS A 59 -10.35 11.13 -2.12
C LYS A 59 -10.26 12.54 -1.54
N GLU A 60 -9.96 13.54 -2.37
CA GLU A 60 -10.15 14.93 -1.98
C GLU A 60 -11.56 15.06 -1.41
N ARG A 61 -11.68 15.56 -0.18
CA ARG A 61 -12.99 15.96 0.30
C ARG A 61 -13.38 17.15 -0.57
N GLU A 62 -14.34 16.94 -1.46
CA GLU A 62 -15.06 18.06 -2.07
C GLU A 62 -15.64 18.86 -0.91
N ASN A 63 -15.02 20.01 -0.63
CA ASN A 63 -15.53 20.96 0.34
C ASN A 63 -16.85 21.49 -0.22
N GLY A 64 -17.97 20.94 0.25
CA GLY A 64 -19.31 21.50 0.07
C GLY A 64 -19.61 22.56 1.12
#